data_AF-A0A5C9EH46-F1
#
_entry.id   AF-A0A5C9EH46-F1
#
_cell.length_a   1.000
_cell.length_b   1.000
_cell.length_c   1.000
_cell.angle_alpha   90.00
_cell.angle_beta   90.00
_cell.angle_gamma   90.00
#
_symmetry.space_group_name_H-M   'P 1'
#
loop_
_entity.id
_entity.type
_entity.pdbx_description
1 polymer ?
#
loop_
_entity_poly.entity_id
_entity_poly.type
_entity_poly.pdbx_seq_one_letter_code
_entity_poly.pdbx_strand_id
1 'polypeptide(L)'
;MSEKKTELQKDNELIFFNEAYEYVFGEVNEKSFTENSQSTNLSQERTQLRDQMLDELEKLKELILNNPDKKIKRLTEEEKEFFYEFVGFWTRCPICKSKNHYYNLKRLFFDEDKQKIRDQLIHYMNLRKEGVKIPNLKLGVPCCSCYKRYFGKE
;
A
#
# COMPACT_ATOMS: atom_id res chain seq x y z
N MET A 1 -35.24 -11.37 47.99
CA MET A 1 -35.88 -11.73 46.70
C MET A 1 -35.76 -10.51 45.80
N SER A 2 -35.04 -10.50 44.68
CA SER A 2 -34.36 -11.56 43.96
C SER A 2 -33.15 -10.97 43.24
N GLU A 3 -32.07 -11.73 43.28
CA GLU A 3 -30.89 -11.59 42.45
C GLU A 3 -31.31 -11.62 40.97
N LYS A 4 -30.85 -10.65 40.18
CA LYS A 4 -30.80 -10.78 38.72
C LYS A 4 -29.33 -10.72 38.31
N LYS A 5 -28.74 -11.91 38.19
CA LYS A 5 -27.57 -12.19 37.37
C LYS A 5 -27.95 -11.95 35.92
N THR A 6 -27.14 -11.16 35.21
CA THR A 6 -27.11 -11.16 33.75
C THR A 6 -25.66 -11.24 33.31
N GLU A 7 -25.23 -12.50 33.20
CA GLU A 7 -24.28 -13.09 32.24
C GLU A 7 -23.24 -12.15 31.62
N LEU A 8 -21.99 -12.31 32.09
CA LEU A 8 -20.80 -11.88 31.37
C LEU A 8 -20.70 -12.63 30.03
N GLN A 9 -20.70 -11.87 28.94
CA GLN A 9 -20.31 -12.35 27.62
C GLN A 9 -18.86 -12.81 27.70
N LYS A 10 -18.62 -14.11 27.47
CA LYS A 10 -17.28 -14.66 27.37
C LYS A 10 -16.67 -14.20 26.03
N ASP A 11 -15.59 -13.46 26.13
CA ASP A 11 -14.71 -13.17 25.01
C ASP A 11 -14.20 -14.51 24.44
N ASN A 12 -14.54 -14.78 23.18
CA ASN A 12 -13.90 -15.86 22.43
C ASN A 12 -12.47 -15.40 22.12
N GLU A 13 -11.54 -15.69 23.02
CA GLU A 13 -10.11 -15.63 22.73
C GLU A 13 -9.83 -16.51 21.51
N LEU A 14 -9.38 -15.88 20.41
CA LEU A 14 -8.89 -16.58 19.24
C LEU A 14 -7.55 -17.21 19.61
N ILE A 15 -7.59 -18.49 19.99
CA ILE A 15 -6.41 -19.31 20.19
C ILE A 15 -5.78 -19.52 18.80
N PHE A 16 -4.70 -18.79 18.52
CA PHE A 16 -3.86 -19.06 17.36
C PHE A 16 -3.12 -20.38 17.62
N PHE A 17 -3.63 -21.45 17.02
CA PHE A 17 -2.99 -22.76 17.02
C PHE A 17 -1.69 -22.72 16.21
N ASN A 18 -0.55 -22.63 16.90
CA ASN A 18 0.77 -23.01 16.37
C ASN A 18 0.89 -24.56 16.31
N GLU A 19 -0.08 -25.23 15.70
CA GLU A 19 -0.15 -26.70 15.58
C GLU A 19 0.75 -27.27 14.46
N ALA A 20 1.82 -26.56 14.10
CA ALA A 20 2.78 -27.05 13.12
C ALA A 20 4.03 -27.69 13.77
N TYR A 21 4.19 -27.61 15.10
CA TYR A 21 5.42 -28.08 15.74
C TYR A 21 5.50 -29.61 15.86
N GLU A 22 4.37 -30.30 16.02
CA GLU A 22 4.35 -31.76 16.19
C GLU A 22 4.73 -32.53 14.93
N TYR A 23 4.55 -31.95 13.73
CA TYR A 23 4.96 -32.58 12.47
C TYR A 23 6.47 -32.49 12.19
N VAL A 24 7.22 -31.65 12.92
CA VAL A 24 8.65 -31.42 12.65
C VAL A 24 9.55 -32.35 13.48
N PHE A 25 9.06 -32.85 14.61
CA PHE A 25 9.85 -33.68 15.53
C PHE A 25 9.11 -34.96 15.93
N GLY A 26 8.63 -35.71 14.93
CA GLY A 26 8.29 -37.12 15.12
C GLY A 26 9.57 -37.94 15.31
N GLU A 27 9.64 -38.69 16.41
CA GLU A 27 10.77 -39.48 16.88
C GLU A 27 11.49 -40.26 15.75
N VAL A 28 12.78 -39.99 15.56
CA VAL A 28 13.64 -40.77 14.68
C VAL A 28 13.92 -42.10 15.35
N ASN A 29 13.19 -43.13 14.96
CA ASN A 29 13.48 -44.50 15.35
C ASN A 29 14.70 -44.97 14.55
N GLU A 30 15.86 -45.07 15.20
CA GLU A 30 17.10 -45.60 14.63
C GLU A 30 16.93 -47.09 14.27
N LYS A 31 16.49 -47.38 13.05
CA LYS A 31 16.75 -48.66 12.39
C LYS A 31 17.22 -48.40 10.96
N SER A 32 18.54 -48.51 10.83
CA SER A 32 19.33 -48.75 9.62
C SER A 32 18.54 -49.13 8.37
N PHE A 33 18.66 -48.35 7.29
CA PHE A 33 18.50 -48.89 5.94
C PHE A 33 19.22 -48.00 4.90
N THR A 34 20.19 -48.64 4.23
CA THR A 34 20.94 -48.31 3.00
C THR A 34 20.71 -46.98 2.29
N GLU A 35 21.82 -46.29 2.06
CA GLU A 35 22.04 -45.20 1.11
C GLU A 35 21.31 -45.43 -0.22
N ASN A 36 20.45 -44.49 -0.61
CA ASN A 36 20.00 -44.37 -1.99
C ASN A 36 19.92 -42.88 -2.34
N SER A 37 20.67 -42.50 -3.37
CA SER A 37 20.94 -41.14 -3.83
C SER A 37 19.73 -40.50 -4.55
N GLN A 38 18.62 -40.30 -3.83
CA GLN A 38 17.44 -39.56 -4.31
C GLN A 38 17.04 -38.39 -3.39
N SER A 39 17.79 -38.15 -2.32
CA SER A 39 17.50 -37.13 -1.30
C SER A 39 17.87 -35.70 -1.71
N THR A 40 18.68 -35.51 -2.77
CA THR A 40 19.16 -34.18 -3.19
C THR A 40 18.10 -33.35 -3.93
N ASN A 41 17.23 -33.99 -4.73
CA ASN A 41 16.20 -33.28 -5.50
C ASN A 41 15.08 -32.72 -4.58
N LEU A 42 14.65 -33.49 -3.58
CA LEU A 42 13.60 -33.08 -2.65
C LEU A 42 14.04 -31.95 -1.72
N SER A 43 15.33 -31.90 -1.34
CA SER A 43 15.86 -30.77 -0.57
C SER A 43 15.97 -29.52 -1.43
N GLN A 44 16.37 -29.66 -2.71
CA GLN A 44 16.46 -28.54 -3.65
C GLN A 44 15.10 -27.89 -3.92
N GLU A 45 14.04 -28.66 -4.13
CA GLU A 45 12.68 -28.14 -4.32
C GLU A 45 12.15 -27.41 -3.08
N ARG A 46 12.46 -27.92 -1.87
CA ARG A 46 12.10 -27.22 -0.62
C ARG A 46 12.83 -25.88 -0.48
N THR A 47 14.10 -25.80 -0.87
CA THR A 47 14.85 -24.54 -0.85
C THR A 47 14.26 -23.56 -1.86
N GLN A 48 13.91 -24.01 -3.07
CA GLN A 48 13.27 -23.16 -4.09
C GLN A 48 11.92 -22.59 -3.65
N LEU A 49 11.05 -23.42 -3.07
CA LEU A 49 9.76 -22.97 -2.52
C LEU A 49 9.96 -21.96 -1.40
N ARG A 50 10.91 -22.22 -0.49
CA ARG A 50 11.24 -21.28 0.59
C ARG A 50 11.70 -19.94 0.05
N ASP A 51 12.60 -19.94 -0.92
CA ASP A 51 13.16 -18.71 -1.49
C ASP A 51 12.08 -17.92 -2.24
N GLN A 52 11.20 -18.59 -3.00
CA GLN A 52 10.04 -17.95 -3.62
C GLN A 52 9.10 -17.31 -2.59
N MET A 53 8.85 -17.99 -1.47
CA MET A 53 8.03 -17.42 -0.39
C MET A 53 8.69 -16.21 0.26
N LEU A 54 10.01 -16.23 0.45
CA LEU A 54 10.76 -15.08 0.99
C LEU A 54 10.68 -13.89 0.03
N ASP A 55 10.84 -14.11 -1.28
CA ASP A 55 10.72 -13.08 -2.30
C ASP A 55 9.32 -12.46 -2.32
N GLU A 56 8.25 -13.27 -2.24
CA GLU A 56 6.88 -12.77 -2.19
C GLU A 56 6.59 -12.00 -0.88
N LEU A 57 7.15 -12.44 0.26
CA LEU A 57 7.06 -11.71 1.52
C LEU A 57 7.78 -10.36 1.45
N GLU A 58 8.93 -10.30 0.78
CA GLU A 58 9.66 -9.05 0.59
C GLU A 58 8.88 -8.09 -0.32
N LYS A 59 8.31 -8.57 -1.42
CA LYS A 59 7.38 -7.78 -2.27
C LYS A 59 6.18 -7.25 -1.48
N LEU A 60 5.58 -8.08 -0.62
CA LEU A 60 4.46 -7.65 0.23
C LEU A 60 4.88 -6.56 1.22
N LYS A 61 6.05 -6.69 1.84
CA LYS A 61 6.62 -5.66 2.73
C LYS A 61 6.81 -4.34 1.99
N GLU A 62 7.33 -4.36 0.77
CA GLU A 62 7.49 -3.16 -0.07
C GLU A 62 6.13 -2.50 -0.38
N LEU A 63 5.14 -3.29 -0.81
CA LEU A 63 3.78 -2.78 -1.10
C LEU A 63 3.14 -2.14 0.14
N ILE A 64 3.36 -2.72 1.33
CA ILE A 64 2.85 -2.19 2.60
C ILE A 64 3.56 -0.90 3.00
N LEU A 65 4.87 -0.80 2.83
CA LEU A 65 5.66 0.40 3.16
C LEU A 65 5.33 1.57 2.22
N ASN A 66 5.11 1.27 0.94
CA ASN A 66 4.72 2.24 -0.08
C ASN A 66 3.24 2.59 -0.07
N ASN A 67 2.46 2.07 0.90
CA ASN A 67 1.05 2.40 1.01
C ASN A 67 0.87 3.88 1.44
N PRO A 68 0.25 4.72 0.60
CA PRO A 68 0.15 6.15 0.86
C PRO A 68 -0.79 6.48 2.05
N ASP A 69 -1.66 5.56 2.50
CA ASP A 69 -2.44 5.75 3.75
C ASP A 69 -1.55 5.77 5.00
N LYS A 70 -0.53 4.90 5.04
CA LYS A 70 0.44 4.89 6.15
C LYS A 70 1.36 6.10 6.11
N LYS A 71 1.59 6.69 4.93
CA LYS A 71 2.36 7.93 4.79
C LYS A 71 1.59 9.12 5.39
N ILE A 72 0.29 9.27 5.11
CA ILE A 72 -0.54 10.36 5.68
C ILE A 72 -0.55 10.34 7.22
N LYS A 73 -0.69 9.16 7.84
CA LYS A 73 -0.72 9.05 9.32
C LYS A 73 0.59 9.47 9.99
N ARG A 74 1.71 9.41 9.28
CA ARG A 74 3.06 9.77 9.77
C ARG A 74 3.40 11.24 9.60
N LEU A 75 2.61 11.98 8.80
CA LEU A 75 2.80 13.41 8.60
C LEU A 75 2.52 14.20 9.89
N THR A 76 3.19 15.33 10.05
CA THR A 76 2.83 16.34 11.05
C THR A 76 1.47 16.97 10.72
N GLU A 77 0.85 17.67 11.67
CA GLU A 77 -0.43 18.33 11.41
C GLU A 77 -0.33 19.40 10.31
N GLU A 78 0.77 20.15 10.25
CA GLU A 78 1.05 21.14 9.21
C GLU A 78 1.16 20.48 7.82
N GLU A 79 1.89 19.36 7.73
CA GLU A 79 2.04 18.62 6.48
C GLU A 79 0.72 18.00 6.01
N LYS A 80 -0.13 17.55 6.94
CA LYS A 80 -1.48 17.04 6.63
C LYS A 80 -2.37 18.14 6.08
N GLU A 81 -2.37 19.32 6.69
CA GLU A 81 -3.14 20.47 6.23
C GLU A 81 -2.72 20.86 4.81
N PHE A 82 -1.41 20.95 4.56
CA PHE A 82 -0.86 21.22 3.24
C PHE A 82 -1.26 20.14 2.21
N PHE A 83 -1.24 18.88 2.60
CA PHE A 83 -1.69 17.78 1.76
C PHE A 83 -3.18 17.91 1.38
N TYR A 84 -4.06 18.19 2.35
CA TYR A 84 -5.48 18.36 2.09
C TYR A 84 -5.75 19.57 1.21
N GLU A 85 -4.99 20.64 1.39
CA GLU A 85 -5.06 21.81 0.54
C GLU A 85 -4.65 21.49 -0.90
N PHE A 86 -3.53 20.78 -1.10
CA PHE A 86 -3.09 20.32 -2.41
C PHE A 86 -4.17 19.50 -3.11
N VAL A 87 -4.76 18.53 -2.41
CA VAL A 87 -5.83 17.69 -2.94
C VAL A 87 -7.06 18.54 -3.29
N GLY A 88 -7.47 19.43 -2.39
CA GLY A 88 -8.60 20.33 -2.60
C GLY A 88 -8.42 21.22 -3.83
N PHE A 89 -7.23 21.78 -4.00
CA PHE A 89 -6.89 22.66 -5.11
C PHE A 89 -6.95 21.94 -6.47
N TRP A 90 -6.42 20.72 -6.56
CA TRP A 90 -6.36 19.93 -7.79
C TRP A 90 -7.52 18.95 -7.97
N THR A 91 -8.61 19.12 -7.20
CA THR A 91 -9.78 18.24 -7.24
C THR A 91 -10.52 18.28 -8.58
N ARG A 92 -10.39 19.32 -9.40
CA ARG A 92 -11.10 19.43 -10.69
C ARG A 92 -10.15 19.36 -11.88
N CYS A 93 -10.51 18.55 -12.87
CA CYS A 93 -9.77 18.40 -14.12
C CYS A 93 -9.74 19.73 -14.91
N PRO A 94 -8.57 20.21 -15.39
CA PRO A 94 -8.50 21.46 -16.13
C PRO A 94 -9.17 21.38 -17.52
N ILE A 95 -9.29 20.17 -18.08
CA ILE A 95 -9.81 19.90 -19.43
C ILE A 95 -11.34 19.80 -19.43
N CYS A 96 -11.90 18.86 -18.67
CA CYS A 96 -13.34 18.55 -18.66
C CYS A 96 -14.09 19.03 -17.40
N LYS A 97 -13.40 19.63 -16.43
CA LYS A 97 -13.94 20.11 -15.15
C LYS A 97 -14.54 19.05 -14.21
N SER A 98 -14.53 17.78 -14.61
CA SER A 98 -14.93 16.65 -13.76
C SER A 98 -14.02 16.50 -12.53
N LYS A 99 -14.56 15.89 -11.47
CA LYS A 99 -13.82 15.62 -10.24
C LYS A 99 -12.72 14.56 -10.48
N ASN A 100 -11.52 14.83 -10.01
CA ASN A 100 -10.41 13.89 -9.97
C ASN A 100 -10.60 12.89 -8.82
N HIS A 101 -10.15 11.66 -9.03
CA HIS A 101 -10.15 10.66 -7.96
C HIS A 101 -9.13 11.05 -6.88
N TYR A 102 -9.60 11.06 -5.63
CA TYR A 102 -8.77 11.33 -4.46
C TYR A 102 -7.53 10.44 -4.42
N TYR A 103 -7.71 9.14 -4.67
CA TYR A 103 -6.61 8.17 -4.71
C TYR A 103 -5.48 8.57 -5.67
N ASN A 104 -5.82 9.10 -6.85
CA ASN A 104 -4.81 9.50 -7.84
C ASN A 104 -4.03 10.74 -7.40
N LEU A 105 -4.71 11.74 -6.83
CA LEU A 105 -4.07 12.95 -6.30
C LEU A 105 -3.17 12.62 -5.11
N LYS A 106 -3.68 11.77 -4.22
CA LYS A 106 -2.91 11.26 -3.09
C LYS A 106 -1.67 10.51 -3.55
N ARG A 107 -1.80 9.59 -4.51
CA ARG A 107 -0.65 8.89 -5.08
C ARG A 107 0.34 9.87 -5.67
N LEU A 108 -0.10 10.83 -6.47
CA LEU A 108 0.77 11.86 -7.07
C LEU A 108 1.55 12.67 -6.02
N PHE A 109 0.97 12.96 -4.87
CA PHE A 109 1.63 13.71 -3.81
C PHE A 109 2.76 12.92 -3.13
N PHE A 110 2.55 11.63 -2.90
CA PHE A 110 3.51 10.76 -2.19
C PHE A 110 4.46 9.96 -3.10
N ASP A 111 4.33 10.13 -4.42
CA ASP A 111 5.14 9.46 -5.43
C ASP A 111 6.46 10.20 -5.64
N GLU A 112 7.55 9.56 -5.22
CA GLU A 112 8.91 10.12 -5.25
C GLU A 112 9.42 10.28 -6.70
N ASP A 113 9.05 9.36 -7.61
CA ASP A 113 9.43 9.44 -9.02
C ASP A 113 8.82 10.66 -9.72
N LYS A 114 7.70 11.18 -9.19
CA LYS A 114 6.97 12.33 -9.72
C LYS A 114 7.21 13.61 -8.94
N GLN A 115 8.23 13.67 -8.09
CA GLN A 115 8.57 14.83 -7.27
C GLN A 115 8.62 16.13 -8.09
N LYS A 116 9.30 16.14 -9.24
CA LYS A 116 9.39 17.35 -10.10
C LYS A 116 8.03 17.89 -10.52
N ILE A 117 7.11 17.00 -10.89
CA ILE A 117 5.75 17.37 -11.30
C ILE A 117 4.95 17.90 -10.10
N ARG A 118 5.07 17.23 -8.96
CA ARG A 118 4.44 17.66 -7.71
C ARG A 118 4.90 19.06 -7.30
N ASP A 119 6.20 19.31 -7.32
CA ASP A 119 6.78 20.58 -6.88
C ASP A 119 6.38 21.72 -7.83
N GLN A 120 6.27 21.45 -9.13
CA GLN A 120 5.68 22.40 -10.09
C GLN A 120 4.20 22.69 -9.77
N LEU A 121 3.39 21.66 -9.51
CA LEU A 121 1.98 21.85 -9.13
C LEU A 121 1.84 22.66 -7.84
N ILE A 122 2.71 22.44 -6.85
CA ILE A 122 2.75 23.23 -5.62
C ILE A 122 3.11 24.70 -5.93
N HIS A 123 4.13 24.93 -6.74
CA HIS A 123 4.51 26.28 -7.14
C HIS A 123 3.34 27.03 -7.81
N TYR A 124 2.65 26.38 -8.74
CA TYR A 124 1.47 26.98 -9.39
C TYR A 124 0.27 27.18 -8.48
N MET A 125 0.10 26.31 -7.47
CA MET A 125 -0.90 26.49 -6.43
C MET A 125 -0.61 27.78 -5.65
N ASN A 126 0.65 28.00 -5.23
CA ASN A 126 1.05 29.20 -4.49
C ASN A 126 0.91 30.48 -5.32
N LEU A 127 1.37 30.48 -6.57
CA LEU A 127 1.19 31.62 -7.48
C LEU A 127 -0.28 32.04 -7.63
N ARG A 128 -1.19 31.07 -7.71
CA ARG A 128 -2.63 31.36 -7.81
C ARG A 128 -3.21 31.93 -6.51
N LYS A 129 -2.74 31.47 -5.34
CA LYS A 129 -3.14 32.04 -4.04
C LYS A 129 -2.65 33.48 -3.89
N GLU A 130 -1.46 33.77 -4.38
CA GLU A 130 -0.87 35.12 -4.42
C GLU A 130 -1.55 36.04 -5.45
N GLY A 131 -2.56 35.54 -6.18
CA GLY A 131 -3.32 36.33 -7.15
C GLY A 131 -2.60 36.56 -8.49
N VAL A 132 -1.49 35.86 -8.74
CA VAL A 132 -0.76 35.95 -10.00
C VAL A 132 -1.62 35.37 -11.12
N LYS A 133 -2.04 36.23 -12.06
CA LYS A 133 -2.78 35.81 -13.25
C LYS A 133 -1.82 35.16 -14.22
N ILE A 134 -1.96 33.84 -14.39
CA ILE A 134 -1.23 33.09 -15.43
C ILE A 134 -2.09 33.08 -16.69
N PRO A 135 -1.76 33.87 -17.73
CA PRO A 135 -2.59 33.94 -18.93
C PRO A 135 -2.60 32.60 -19.69
N ASN A 136 -3.78 32.17 -20.12
CA ASN A 136 -4.03 31.08 -21.08
C ASN A 136 -3.47 29.68 -20.76
N LEU A 137 -2.99 29.41 -19.56
CA LEU A 137 -2.49 28.08 -19.19
C LEU A 137 -3.58 27.25 -18.50
N LYS A 138 -4.08 26.20 -19.18
CA LYS A 138 -4.94 25.16 -18.58
C LYS A 138 -4.09 24.21 -17.74
N LEU A 139 -3.49 24.73 -16.67
CA LEU A 139 -2.64 23.96 -15.77
C LEU A 139 -3.48 23.17 -14.75
N GLY A 140 -3.09 21.93 -14.52
CA GLY A 140 -3.64 21.08 -13.45
C GLY A 140 -3.54 19.60 -13.76
N VAL A 141 -4.15 18.79 -12.89
CA VAL A 141 -4.11 17.32 -13.00
C VAL A 141 -5.29 16.83 -13.86
N PRO A 142 -5.05 16.14 -14.99
CA PRO A 142 -6.12 15.58 -15.81
C PRO A 142 -6.83 14.41 -15.10
N CYS A 143 -8.15 14.28 -15.30
CA CYS A 143 -8.89 13.11 -14.83
C CYS A 143 -8.50 11.86 -15.62
N CYS A 144 -8.84 10.67 -15.10
CA CYS A 144 -8.50 9.40 -15.75
C CYS A 144 -8.97 9.31 -17.21
N SER A 145 -10.19 9.76 -17.52
CA SER A 145 -10.74 9.74 -18.87
C SER A 145 -9.97 10.68 -19.81
N CYS A 146 -9.65 11.89 -19.36
CA CYS A 146 -8.84 12.81 -20.15
C CYS A 146 -7.42 12.28 -20.32
N TYR A 147 -6.81 11.78 -19.25
CA TYR A 147 -5.48 11.20 -19.32
C TYR A 147 -5.41 10.07 -20.34
N LYS A 148 -6.36 9.12 -20.30
CA LYS A 148 -6.45 8.04 -21.29
C LYS A 148 -6.66 8.56 -22.71
N ARG A 149 -7.53 9.55 -22.90
CA ARG A 149 -7.82 10.11 -24.24
C ARG A 149 -6.63 10.81 -24.89
N TYR A 150 -5.81 11.53 -24.11
CA TYR A 150 -4.70 12.33 -24.65
C TYR A 150 -3.34 11.63 -24.55
N PHE A 151 -3.18 10.66 -23.64
CA PHE A 151 -1.89 10.02 -23.34
C PHE A 151 -1.95 8.50 -23.28
N GLY A 152 -3.13 7.89 -23.41
CA GLY A 152 -3.24 6.45 -23.60
C GLY A 152 -2.66 6.10 -24.96
N LYS A 153 -1.63 5.23 -24.98
CA LYS A 153 -1.19 4.59 -26.21
C LYS A 153 -2.30 3.64 -26.66
N GLU A 154 -2.62 3.67 -27.96
CA GLU A 154 -3.43 2.62 -28.60
C GLU A 154 -2.77 1.25 -28.44
#